data_AF-A0A0Q6X7D4-F1
#
_entry.id   AF-A0A0Q6X7D4-F1
#
_cell.length_a   1.000
_cell.length_b   1.000
_cell.length_c   1.000
_cell.angle_alpha   90.00
_cell.angle_beta   90.00
_cell.angle_gamma   90.00
#
_symmetry.space_group_name_H-M   'P 1'
#
loop_
_entity.id
_entity.type
_entity.pdbx_description
1 polymer ?
#
loop_
_entity_poly.entity_id
_entity_poly.type
_entity_poly.pdbx_seq_one_letter_code
_entity_poly.pdbx_strand_id
1 'polypeptide(L)'
;MLAMACPLAAFAAPPSCPEVTGSFTVNGDPAVVSDALRALGTGGGDAAGASLTLSGSPRATLRLSVMPARPDRFSRPTEWTLNNPADFRCEGGWLVLSRPVTASRRVRDGLFSGRSIVRLAPAAGGDLQIEVRFKGGETTRIYSYDSATIDLPLPWSRAAATDRLAWPEGLVAVFRPEPAPVAEPARVAEARRLLGSTGLRVGNIVADETAVRAKVSATPRDLVRLEDKLRAAGVAYEVPASPVQTASAYVVDLVLPQRPGATSQPSRQWVEQELTSWRHPSADVNKVDCRDGACIAQLGLRSGLSAEDAVQRVRSMSQAFSDVRVLPGTERALSPSLRVVDVQLRPR
;
A
#
# COMPACT_ATOMS: atom_id res chain seq x y z
N MET A 1 -2.23 10.16 -82.08
CA MET A 1 -1.41 9.88 -80.87
C MET A 1 -2.07 10.56 -79.68
N LEU A 2 -2.84 9.83 -78.88
CA LEU A 2 -3.41 10.30 -77.63
C LEU A 2 -2.49 9.85 -76.49
N ALA A 3 -1.85 10.79 -75.80
CA ALA A 3 -1.04 10.51 -74.63
C ALA A 3 -1.94 10.44 -73.39
N MET A 4 -2.01 9.24 -72.82
CA MET A 4 -2.64 8.94 -71.54
C MET A 4 -1.78 9.54 -70.42
N ALA A 5 -2.28 10.57 -69.73
CA ALA A 5 -1.67 11.06 -68.51
C ALA A 5 -2.10 10.18 -67.33
N CYS A 6 -1.17 9.40 -66.80
CA CYS A 6 -1.32 8.60 -65.59
C CYS A 6 -1.28 9.55 -64.39
N PRO A 7 -2.33 9.67 -63.55
CA PRO A 7 -2.25 10.46 -62.34
C PRO A 7 -1.33 9.75 -61.35
N LEU A 8 -0.16 10.35 -61.09
CA LEU A 8 0.73 9.99 -60.00
C LEU A 8 -0.09 9.99 -58.70
N ALA A 9 -0.22 8.82 -58.09
CA ALA A 9 -0.73 8.68 -56.74
C ALA A 9 0.09 9.59 -55.83
N ALA A 10 -0.56 10.58 -55.23
CA ALA A 10 0.04 11.40 -54.19
C ALA A 10 0.47 10.45 -53.07
N PHE A 11 1.78 10.28 -52.89
CA PHE A 11 2.34 9.64 -51.71
C PHE A 11 1.84 10.43 -50.50
N ALA A 12 0.87 9.85 -49.77
CA ALA A 12 0.41 10.40 -48.51
C ALA A 12 1.64 10.57 -47.62
N ALA A 13 1.90 11.81 -47.19
CA ALA A 13 2.96 12.09 -46.23
C ALA A 13 2.80 11.13 -45.04
N PRO A 14 3.90 10.56 -44.51
CA PRO A 14 3.82 9.67 -43.36
C PRO A 14 3.00 10.36 -42.27
N PRO A 15 2.07 9.64 -41.60
CA PRO A 15 1.20 10.24 -40.60
C PRO A 15 2.07 10.95 -39.57
N SER A 16 1.95 12.28 -39.52
CA SER A 16 2.77 13.10 -38.64
C SER A 16 2.44 12.74 -37.20
N CYS A 17 3.44 12.23 -36.47
CA CYS A 17 3.33 12.04 -35.04
C CYS A 17 3.14 13.41 -34.38
N PRO A 18 2.06 13.63 -33.61
CA PRO A 18 1.85 14.89 -32.94
C PRO A 18 2.91 15.12 -31.87
N GLU A 19 3.30 16.37 -31.67
CA GLU A 19 4.14 16.78 -30.55
C GLU A 19 3.26 16.92 -29.30
N VAL A 20 3.47 16.02 -28.34
CA VAL A 20 2.67 15.91 -27.09
C VAL A 20 3.54 16.02 -25.85
N THR A 21 4.75 16.56 -26.00
CA THR A 21 5.70 16.75 -24.90
C THR A 21 5.31 17.96 -24.07
N GLY A 22 5.39 17.84 -22.75
CA GLY A 22 4.97 18.90 -21.84
C GLY A 22 4.68 18.36 -20.45
N SER A 23 4.27 19.25 -19.55
CA SER A 23 3.79 18.90 -18.21
C SER A 23 2.34 19.31 -18.06
N PHE A 24 1.49 18.34 -17.72
CA PHE A 24 0.05 18.46 -17.76
C PHE A 24 -0.53 18.12 -16.39
N THR A 25 -1.61 18.80 -16.02
CA THR A 25 -2.35 18.49 -14.79
C THR A 25 -3.50 17.54 -15.13
N VAL A 26 -3.53 16.38 -14.49
CA VAL A 26 -4.56 15.37 -14.69
C VAL A 26 -5.88 15.85 -14.08
N ASN A 27 -6.90 16.03 -14.92
CA ASN A 27 -8.24 16.45 -14.49
C ASN A 27 -9.33 15.80 -15.37
N GLY A 28 -10.58 15.76 -14.88
CA GLY A 28 -11.74 15.25 -15.61
C GLY A 28 -12.53 14.20 -14.85
N ASP A 29 -13.44 13.53 -15.56
CA ASP A 29 -14.25 12.44 -15.01
C ASP A 29 -13.35 11.30 -14.48
N PRO A 30 -13.54 10.83 -13.22
CA PRO A 30 -12.68 9.84 -12.59
C PRO A 30 -12.56 8.51 -13.36
N ALA A 31 -13.63 8.05 -14.02
CA ALA A 31 -13.62 6.80 -14.77
C ALA A 31 -12.80 6.95 -16.06
N VAL A 32 -12.93 8.09 -16.75
CA VAL A 32 -12.15 8.42 -17.95
C VAL A 32 -10.67 8.60 -17.61
N VAL A 33 -10.37 9.30 -16.52
CA VAL A 33 -8.99 9.51 -16.03
C VAL A 33 -8.34 8.18 -15.67
N SER A 34 -9.05 7.29 -14.96
CA SER A 34 -8.55 5.98 -14.58
C SER A 34 -8.18 5.10 -15.78
N ASP A 35 -9.01 5.13 -16.85
CA ASP A 35 -8.74 4.42 -18.09
C ASP A 35 -7.50 4.97 -18.81
N ALA A 36 -7.41 6.31 -18.93
CA ALA A 36 -6.29 6.99 -19.57
C ALA A 36 -4.96 6.65 -18.89
N LEU A 37 -4.95 6.72 -17.56
CA LEU A 37 -3.78 6.45 -16.73
C LEU A 37 -3.35 4.97 -16.75
N ARG A 38 -4.31 4.04 -16.70
CA ARG A 38 -4.01 2.61 -16.89
C ARG A 38 -3.40 2.32 -18.26
N ALA A 39 -3.91 2.95 -19.32
CA ALA A 39 -3.39 2.73 -20.67
C ALA A 39 -1.97 3.28 -20.82
N LEU A 40 -1.67 4.33 -20.09
CA LEU A 40 -0.33 4.92 -19.94
C LEU A 40 0.60 4.11 -19.01
N GLY A 41 0.11 3.00 -18.43
CA GLY A 41 0.89 2.10 -17.60
C GLY A 41 0.94 2.47 -16.13
N THR A 42 0.20 3.49 -15.70
CA THR A 42 0.12 3.86 -14.28
C THR A 42 -0.89 2.95 -13.59
N GLY A 43 -0.47 2.29 -12.51
CA GLY A 43 -1.36 1.42 -11.73
C GLY A 43 -2.56 2.24 -11.27
N GLY A 44 -3.78 1.78 -11.59
CA GLY A 44 -5.01 2.54 -11.35
C GLY A 44 -5.17 2.95 -9.88
N GLY A 45 -4.90 4.21 -9.60
CA GLY A 45 -5.06 4.86 -8.29
C GLY A 45 -5.63 6.27 -8.47
N ASP A 46 -6.03 6.89 -7.37
CA ASP A 46 -6.66 8.22 -7.36
C ASP A 46 -5.62 9.29 -7.74
N ALA A 47 -5.62 9.66 -9.02
CA ALA A 47 -4.62 10.52 -9.65
C ALA A 47 -5.22 11.84 -10.16
N ALA A 48 -6.46 12.15 -9.74
CA ALA A 48 -7.02 13.48 -9.94
C ALA A 48 -6.09 14.53 -9.30
N GLY A 49 -5.72 15.55 -10.08
CA GLY A 49 -4.76 16.58 -9.67
C GLY A 49 -3.28 16.16 -9.72
N ALA A 50 -2.95 14.94 -10.18
CA ALA A 50 -1.57 14.53 -10.41
C ALA A 50 -0.93 15.33 -11.54
N SER A 51 0.40 15.49 -11.49
CA SER A 51 1.17 16.08 -12.59
C SER A 51 1.74 14.97 -13.47
N LEU A 52 1.56 15.10 -14.78
CA LEU A 52 1.99 14.15 -15.79
C LEU A 52 2.95 14.84 -16.75
N THR A 53 4.19 14.35 -16.83
CA THR A 53 5.21 14.86 -17.75
C THR A 53 5.45 13.85 -18.87
N LEU A 54 5.31 14.32 -20.11
CA LEU A 54 5.67 13.59 -21.32
C LEU A 54 6.92 14.21 -21.93
N SER A 55 7.96 13.41 -22.15
CA SER A 55 9.22 13.86 -22.74
C SER A 55 9.76 12.85 -23.75
N GLY A 56 10.68 13.28 -24.61
CA GLY A 56 11.28 12.43 -25.65
C GLY A 56 10.73 12.73 -27.04
N SER A 57 10.79 11.74 -27.92
CA SER A 57 10.37 11.89 -29.31
C SER A 57 9.18 10.99 -29.62
N PRO A 58 8.03 11.56 -30.07
CA PRO A 58 6.87 10.76 -30.45
C PRO A 58 7.12 9.90 -31.71
N ARG A 59 8.29 10.04 -32.35
CA ARG A 59 8.70 9.18 -33.48
C ARG A 59 9.44 7.92 -33.04
N ALA A 60 9.95 7.87 -31.81
CA ALA A 60 10.77 6.75 -31.33
C ALA A 60 10.34 6.31 -29.93
N THR A 61 10.59 7.16 -28.93
CA THR A 61 10.44 6.81 -27.53
C THR A 61 9.91 8.00 -26.76
N LEU A 62 8.85 7.76 -25.99
CA LEU A 62 8.29 8.71 -25.04
C LEU A 62 8.52 8.23 -23.62
N ARG A 63 9.02 9.12 -22.78
CA ARG A 63 9.11 8.91 -21.35
C ARG A 63 7.94 9.60 -20.68
N LEU A 64 7.22 8.83 -19.89
CA LEU A 64 6.12 9.27 -19.06
C LEU A 64 6.58 9.29 -17.61
N SER A 65 6.33 10.40 -16.93
CA SER A 65 6.56 10.54 -15.49
C SER A 65 5.28 11.06 -14.84
N VAL A 66 4.80 10.41 -13.78
CA VAL A 66 3.61 10.83 -13.05
C VAL A 66 3.94 11.07 -11.59
N MET A 67 3.65 12.29 -11.14
CA MET A 67 3.79 12.75 -9.76
C MET A 67 2.40 12.86 -9.13
N PRO A 68 2.14 12.26 -7.95
CA PRO A 68 0.87 12.40 -7.26
C PRO A 68 0.55 13.86 -6.93
N ALA A 69 -0.74 14.19 -6.82
CA ALA A 69 -1.23 15.55 -6.55
C ALA A 69 -0.70 16.14 -5.23
N ARG A 70 -0.41 15.28 -4.24
CA ARG A 70 0.13 15.64 -2.93
C ARG A 70 1.37 14.80 -2.66
N PRO A 71 2.52 15.15 -3.25
CA PRO A 71 3.74 14.41 -3.02
C PRO A 71 4.20 14.63 -1.56
N ASP A 72 4.45 13.55 -0.85
CA ASP A 72 5.22 13.59 0.41
C ASP A 72 6.73 13.56 0.10
N ARG A 73 7.58 13.69 1.14
CA ARG A 73 9.04 13.70 0.95
C ARG A 73 9.62 12.41 0.36
N PHE A 74 8.83 11.34 0.27
CA PHE A 74 9.24 10.04 -0.25
C PHE A 74 8.53 9.69 -1.57
N SER A 75 7.66 10.57 -2.04
CA SER A 75 6.92 10.39 -3.28
C SER A 75 7.89 10.52 -4.43
N ARG A 76 8.13 9.38 -5.08
CA ARG A 76 8.92 9.34 -6.29
C ARG A 76 7.99 9.42 -7.48
N PRO A 77 8.37 10.15 -8.54
CA PRO A 77 7.65 10.05 -9.80
C PRO A 77 7.66 8.59 -10.23
N THR A 78 6.51 8.10 -10.69
CA THR A 78 6.49 6.80 -11.33
C THR A 78 6.79 7.01 -12.80
N GLU A 79 7.79 6.29 -13.32
CA GLU A 79 8.34 6.51 -14.65
C GLU A 79 8.18 5.28 -15.53
N TRP A 80 7.83 5.52 -16.80
CA TRP A 80 7.70 4.49 -17.81
C TRP A 80 8.22 4.99 -19.15
N THR A 81 8.61 4.04 -19.99
CA THR A 81 9.04 4.30 -21.35
C THR A 81 8.08 3.60 -22.31
N LEU A 82 7.48 4.38 -23.20
CA LEU A 82 6.62 3.93 -24.28
C LEU A 82 7.43 3.93 -25.58
N ASN A 83 7.34 2.85 -26.35
CA ASN A 83 8.09 2.71 -27.61
C ASN A 83 7.17 2.66 -28.82
N ASN A 84 7.53 3.35 -29.90
CA ASN A 84 6.87 3.24 -31.20
C ASN A 84 7.50 2.09 -32.01
N PRO A 85 6.74 1.15 -32.61
CA PRO A 85 5.28 1.00 -32.59
C PRO A 85 4.73 0.08 -31.49
N ALA A 86 5.59 -0.45 -30.63
CA ALA A 86 5.24 -1.51 -29.68
C ALA A 86 4.13 -1.10 -28.70
N ASP A 87 4.25 0.08 -28.10
CA ASP A 87 3.34 0.59 -27.07
C ASP A 87 2.39 1.65 -27.61
N PHE A 88 2.75 2.35 -28.69
CA PHE A 88 1.90 3.35 -29.33
C PHE A 88 2.18 3.52 -30.82
N ARG A 89 1.24 4.13 -31.55
CA ARG A 89 1.32 4.37 -33.00
C ARG A 89 0.83 5.78 -33.32
N CYS A 90 1.30 6.37 -34.40
CA CYS A 90 0.83 7.68 -34.86
C CYS A 90 -0.21 7.51 -35.96
N GLU A 91 -1.43 7.97 -35.73
CA GLU A 91 -2.55 7.83 -36.67
C GLU A 91 -3.39 9.11 -36.72
N GLY A 92 -3.37 9.80 -37.86
CA GLY A 92 -4.22 10.96 -38.13
C GLY A 92 -4.01 12.14 -37.16
N GLY A 93 -2.75 12.43 -36.79
CA GLY A 93 -2.43 13.49 -35.82
C GLY A 93 -2.64 13.10 -34.36
N TRP A 94 -2.85 11.81 -34.08
CA TRP A 94 -2.99 11.27 -32.73
C TRP A 94 -1.91 10.25 -32.43
N LEU A 95 -1.47 10.22 -31.19
CA LEU A 95 -0.78 9.09 -30.61
C LEU A 95 -1.81 8.10 -30.07
N VAL A 96 -1.88 6.90 -30.64
CA VAL A 96 -2.81 5.83 -30.26
C VAL A 96 -2.07 4.80 -29.44
N LEU A 97 -2.48 4.59 -28.19
CA LEU A 97 -1.88 3.56 -27.34
C LEU A 97 -2.32 2.17 -27.82
N SER A 98 -1.35 1.29 -28.04
CA SER A 98 -1.55 -0.03 -28.64
C SER A 98 -2.22 -1.03 -27.69
N ARG A 99 -2.11 -0.82 -26.37
CA ARG A 99 -2.66 -1.74 -25.36
C ARG A 99 -4.06 -1.30 -24.94
N PRO A 100 -5.12 -2.07 -25.27
CA PRO A 100 -6.44 -1.80 -24.73
C PRO A 100 -6.47 -2.12 -23.23
N VAL A 101 -7.17 -1.29 -22.45
CA VAL A 101 -7.31 -1.48 -21.01
C VAL A 101 -8.71 -1.96 -20.65
N THR A 102 -8.80 -2.90 -19.71
CA THR A 102 -10.09 -3.34 -19.16
C THR A 102 -10.73 -2.19 -18.39
N ALA A 103 -11.97 -1.86 -18.71
CA ALA A 103 -12.70 -0.73 -18.16
C ALA A 103 -14.15 -1.13 -17.85
N SER A 104 -14.71 -0.53 -16.80
CA SER A 104 -16.13 -0.63 -16.45
C SER A 104 -16.74 0.76 -16.49
N ARG A 105 -17.81 0.92 -17.27
CA ARG A 105 -18.40 2.22 -17.61
C ARG A 105 -19.89 2.19 -17.39
N ARG A 106 -20.42 3.22 -16.76
CA ARG A 106 -21.86 3.44 -16.77
C ARG A 106 -22.22 4.11 -18.08
N VAL A 107 -23.02 3.45 -18.91
CA VAL A 107 -23.50 3.99 -20.18
C VAL A 107 -25.02 3.97 -20.13
N ARG A 108 -25.66 5.14 -20.19
CA ARG A 108 -27.09 5.29 -19.87
C ARG A 108 -27.37 4.78 -18.45
N ASP A 109 -28.37 3.92 -18.27
CA ASP A 109 -28.79 3.41 -16.96
C ASP A 109 -28.03 2.16 -16.49
N GLY A 110 -27.23 1.52 -17.37
CA GLY A 110 -26.56 0.24 -17.11
C GLY A 110 -25.04 0.34 -16.87
N LEU A 111 -24.47 -0.68 -16.23
CA LEU A 111 -23.03 -0.86 -16.08
C LEU A 111 -22.49 -1.82 -17.14
N PHE A 112 -21.49 -1.37 -17.89
CA PHE A 112 -20.91 -2.08 -19.02
C PHE A 112 -19.45 -2.41 -18.70
N SER A 113 -19.04 -3.66 -18.98
CA SER A 113 -17.64 -4.08 -18.89
C SER A 113 -17.08 -4.25 -20.30
N GLY A 114 -15.83 -3.84 -20.50
CA GLY A 114 -15.25 -3.83 -21.83
C GLY A 114 -13.80 -3.38 -21.86
N ARG A 115 -13.42 -2.81 -23.00
CA ARG A 115 -12.06 -2.34 -23.26
C ARG A 115 -12.07 -0.90 -23.76
N SER A 116 -11.13 -0.12 -23.25
CA SER A 116 -10.87 1.26 -23.66
C SER A 116 -9.57 1.33 -24.47
N ILE A 117 -9.59 2.10 -25.55
CA ILE A 117 -8.39 2.52 -26.29
C ILE A 117 -8.21 4.01 -26.07
N VAL A 118 -6.99 4.44 -25.81
CA VAL A 118 -6.66 5.82 -25.44
C VAL A 118 -5.83 6.46 -26.54
N ARG A 119 -6.16 7.71 -26.88
CA ARG A 119 -5.47 8.51 -27.88
C ARG A 119 -5.10 9.86 -27.30
N LEU A 120 -3.92 10.37 -27.65
CA LEU A 120 -3.38 11.65 -27.19
C LEU A 120 -3.09 12.57 -28.38
N ALA A 121 -3.37 13.85 -28.25
CA ALA A 121 -3.00 14.89 -29.20
C ALA A 121 -2.83 16.23 -28.47
N PRO A 122 -2.04 17.17 -29.02
CA PRO A 122 -2.03 18.54 -28.50
C PRO A 122 -3.40 19.19 -28.71
N ALA A 123 -3.87 19.91 -27.70
CA ALA A 123 -5.00 20.83 -27.77
C ALA A 123 -4.51 22.27 -28.04
N ALA A 124 -5.46 23.16 -28.36
CA ALA A 124 -5.16 24.58 -28.49
C ALA A 124 -4.68 25.16 -27.14
N GLY A 125 -3.64 25.99 -27.16
CA GLY A 125 -3.12 26.66 -25.96
C GLY A 125 -2.06 25.89 -25.17
N GLY A 126 -1.50 24.80 -25.73
CA GLY A 126 -0.43 24.02 -25.08
C GLY A 126 -0.94 22.80 -24.29
N ASP A 127 -2.26 22.70 -24.11
CA ASP A 127 -2.92 21.61 -23.39
C ASP A 127 -2.76 20.24 -24.06
N LEU A 128 -2.96 19.17 -23.29
CA LEU A 128 -3.05 17.81 -23.81
C LEU A 128 -4.50 17.37 -23.95
N GLN A 129 -4.91 17.03 -25.17
CA GLN A 129 -6.20 16.38 -25.41
C GLN A 129 -6.07 14.86 -25.30
N ILE A 130 -7.00 14.25 -24.56
CA ILE A 130 -7.12 12.80 -24.43
C ILE A 130 -8.47 12.36 -24.92
N GLU A 131 -8.49 11.37 -25.80
CA GLU A 131 -9.70 10.70 -26.25
C GLU A 131 -9.68 9.24 -25.77
N VAL A 132 -10.72 8.84 -25.03
CA VAL A 132 -10.90 7.45 -24.58
C VAL A 132 -12.09 6.85 -25.31
N ARG A 133 -11.83 5.81 -26.10
CA ARG A 133 -12.83 5.05 -26.85
C ARG A 133 -13.13 3.75 -26.14
N PHE A 134 -14.28 3.67 -25.50
CA PHE A 134 -14.76 2.46 -24.85
C PHE A 134 -15.61 1.63 -25.81
N LYS A 135 -15.40 0.31 -25.78
CA LYS A 135 -16.30 -0.69 -26.36
C LYS A 135 -16.52 -1.82 -25.36
N GLY A 136 -17.77 -2.13 -25.06
CA GLY A 136 -18.11 -3.17 -24.09
C GLY A 136 -19.54 -3.66 -24.22
N GLY A 137 -19.96 -4.47 -23.26
CA GLY A 137 -21.33 -4.95 -23.13
C GLY A 137 -21.76 -4.94 -21.66
N GLU A 138 -23.07 -4.96 -21.42
CA GLU A 138 -23.59 -5.27 -20.09
C GLU A 138 -23.15 -6.67 -19.69
N THR A 139 -22.85 -6.83 -18.41
CA THR A 139 -22.51 -8.12 -17.84
C THR A 139 -23.54 -8.47 -16.78
N THR A 140 -24.06 -9.70 -16.84
CA THR A 140 -24.91 -10.24 -15.78
C THR A 140 -24.06 -11.06 -14.82
N ARG A 141 -24.24 -10.82 -13.53
CA ARG A 141 -23.54 -11.58 -12.50
C ARG A 141 -24.21 -12.92 -12.33
N ILE A 142 -23.45 -14.00 -12.52
CA ILE A 142 -23.99 -15.36 -12.38
C ILE A 142 -23.60 -15.95 -11.03
N TYR A 143 -22.41 -15.63 -10.54
CA TYR A 143 -21.93 -16.07 -9.23
C TYR A 143 -21.11 -15.00 -8.53
N SER A 144 -21.28 -14.90 -7.21
CA SER A 144 -20.52 -14.00 -6.33
C SER A 144 -20.05 -14.78 -5.12
N TYR A 145 -18.75 -14.77 -4.86
CA TYR A 145 -18.12 -15.22 -3.62
C TYR A 145 -17.42 -14.04 -2.96
N ASP A 146 -17.02 -14.17 -1.70
CA ASP A 146 -16.27 -13.12 -0.99
C ASP A 146 -14.91 -12.81 -1.64
N SER A 147 -14.38 -13.71 -2.47
CA SER A 147 -13.06 -13.60 -3.11
C SER A 147 -13.11 -13.38 -4.64
N ALA A 148 -14.25 -13.56 -5.29
CA ALA A 148 -14.36 -13.41 -6.74
C ALA A 148 -15.81 -13.24 -7.23
N THR A 149 -15.96 -12.53 -8.33
CA THR A 149 -17.20 -12.38 -9.08
C THR A 149 -17.06 -12.98 -10.46
N ILE A 150 -18.06 -13.75 -10.89
CA ILE A 150 -18.16 -14.29 -12.24
C ILE A 150 -19.33 -13.59 -12.93
N ASP A 151 -18.98 -12.72 -13.87
CA ASP A 151 -19.95 -12.00 -14.69
C ASP A 151 -19.90 -12.51 -16.15
N LEU A 152 -21.04 -12.79 -16.76
CA LEU A 152 -21.13 -13.14 -18.18
C LEU A 152 -21.59 -11.95 -19.03
N PRO A 153 -20.99 -11.72 -20.21
CA PRO A 153 -21.43 -10.69 -21.12
C PRO A 153 -22.78 -11.05 -21.75
N LEU A 154 -23.71 -10.09 -21.79
CA LEU A 154 -24.95 -10.21 -22.53
C LEU A 154 -24.66 -9.92 -24.02
N PRO A 155 -24.91 -10.86 -24.95
CA PRO A 155 -24.40 -10.74 -26.32
C PRO A 155 -25.07 -9.63 -27.15
N TRP A 156 -26.26 -9.17 -26.75
CA TRP A 156 -27.04 -8.11 -27.40
C TRP A 156 -26.84 -6.70 -26.80
N SER A 157 -26.09 -6.56 -25.71
CA SER A 157 -25.98 -5.30 -24.96
C SER A 157 -24.74 -4.47 -25.33
N ARG A 158 -24.30 -4.51 -26.59
CA ARG A 158 -23.07 -3.81 -26.99
C ARG A 158 -23.25 -2.29 -26.90
N ALA A 159 -22.29 -1.63 -26.25
CA ALA A 159 -22.21 -0.19 -26.18
C ALA A 159 -20.81 0.31 -26.55
N ALA A 160 -20.77 1.50 -27.15
CA ALA A 160 -19.56 2.26 -27.37
C ALA A 160 -19.75 3.67 -26.83
N ALA A 161 -18.69 4.20 -26.21
CA ALA A 161 -18.64 5.58 -25.73
C ALA A 161 -17.32 6.20 -26.16
N THR A 162 -17.32 7.51 -26.40
CA THR A 162 -16.12 8.27 -26.69
C THR A 162 -16.12 9.51 -25.82
N ASP A 163 -15.14 9.59 -24.93
CA ASP A 163 -14.99 10.71 -24.01
C ASP A 163 -13.72 11.47 -24.33
N ARG A 164 -13.78 12.79 -24.17
CA ARG A 164 -12.66 13.69 -24.42
C ARG A 164 -12.35 14.50 -23.17
N LEU A 165 -11.09 14.52 -22.79
CA LEU A 165 -10.56 15.34 -21.71
C LEU A 165 -9.55 16.33 -22.30
N ALA A 166 -9.49 17.53 -21.73
CA ALA A 166 -8.40 18.46 -21.92
C ALA A 166 -7.66 18.58 -20.59
N TRP A 167 -6.38 18.25 -20.59
CA TRP A 167 -5.50 18.43 -19.46
C TRP A 167 -4.69 19.70 -19.68
N PRO A 168 -4.90 20.74 -18.85
CA PRO A 168 -4.25 22.00 -19.07
C PRO A 168 -2.73 21.87 -18.93
N GLU A 169 -2.01 22.59 -19.77
CA GLU A 169 -0.60 22.85 -19.53
C GLU A 169 -0.50 23.70 -18.26
N GLY A 170 0.18 23.18 -17.25
CA GLY A 170 0.19 23.77 -15.92
C GLY A 170 1.59 23.76 -15.35
N LEU A 171 1.97 24.88 -14.71
CA LEU A 171 3.26 25.06 -14.05
C LEU A 171 3.64 23.80 -13.30
N VAL A 172 4.74 23.20 -13.75
CA VAL A 172 5.54 22.21 -13.03
C VAL A 172 5.48 22.59 -11.56
N ALA A 173 5.08 21.67 -10.68
CA ALA A 173 5.53 21.77 -9.29
C ALA A 173 7.04 21.82 -9.39
N VAL A 174 7.60 23.03 -9.45
CA VAL A 174 9.00 23.28 -9.77
C VAL A 174 9.74 22.28 -8.92
N PHE A 175 10.46 21.37 -9.58
CA PHE A 175 11.42 20.55 -8.90
C PHE A 175 12.40 21.59 -8.35
N ARG A 176 12.13 22.09 -7.14
CA ARG A 176 13.17 22.69 -6.33
C ARG A 176 14.23 21.60 -6.35
N PRO A 177 15.45 21.86 -6.87
CA PRO A 177 16.53 20.93 -6.64
C PRO A 177 16.43 20.58 -5.16
N GLU A 178 16.29 19.29 -4.89
CA GLU A 178 16.08 18.75 -3.55
C GLU A 178 17.02 19.55 -2.64
N PRO A 179 16.51 20.31 -1.65
CA PRO A 179 17.41 20.98 -0.71
C PRO A 179 18.35 19.88 -0.26
N ALA A 180 19.66 20.08 -0.51
CA ALA A 180 20.69 19.04 -0.42
C ALA A 180 20.31 18.09 0.70
N PRO A 181 20.11 16.78 0.39
CA PRO A 181 19.28 15.86 1.18
C PRO A 181 19.54 16.16 2.64
N VAL A 182 18.54 16.76 3.31
CA VAL A 182 18.68 17.15 4.71
C VAL A 182 19.15 15.89 5.39
N ALA A 183 20.39 15.92 5.89
CA ALA A 183 21.07 14.72 6.35
C ALA A 183 20.10 13.96 7.23
N GLU A 184 19.79 12.72 6.84
CA GLU A 184 18.85 11.90 7.60
C GLU A 184 19.36 11.92 9.05
N PRO A 185 18.54 12.37 10.02
CA PRO A 185 19.01 12.46 11.39
C PRO A 185 19.65 11.14 11.78
N ALA A 186 20.83 11.17 12.41
CA ALA A 186 21.59 9.95 12.70
C ALA A 186 20.72 8.86 13.38
N ARG A 187 19.78 9.29 14.23
CA ARG A 187 18.78 8.45 14.90
C ARG A 187 17.84 7.72 13.93
N VAL A 188 17.39 8.37 12.85
CA VAL A 188 16.55 7.77 11.82
C VAL A 188 17.35 6.79 10.97
N ALA A 189 18.59 7.14 10.59
CA ALA A 189 19.47 6.27 9.82
C ALA A 189 19.82 4.99 10.61
N GLU A 190 20.10 5.13 11.91
CA GLU A 190 20.35 4.02 12.81
C GLU A 190 19.12 3.12 12.97
N ALA A 191 17.94 3.69 13.23
CA ALA A 191 16.69 2.94 13.29
C ALA A 191 16.40 2.21 11.98
N ARG A 192 16.65 2.85 10.84
CA ARG A 192 16.49 2.22 9.51
C ARG A 192 17.43 1.03 9.33
N ARG A 193 18.69 1.15 9.75
CA ARG A 193 19.66 0.04 9.70
C ARG A 193 19.22 -1.12 10.60
N LEU A 194 18.81 -0.81 11.83
CA LEU A 194 18.33 -1.79 12.80
C LEU A 194 17.12 -2.55 12.26
N LEU A 195 16.09 -1.82 11.82
CA LEU A 195 14.84 -2.40 11.33
C LEU A 195 15.01 -3.05 9.95
N GLY A 196 15.87 -2.53 9.08
CA GLY A 196 16.15 -3.10 7.76
C GLY A 196 16.75 -4.52 7.83
N SER A 197 17.51 -4.83 8.88
CA SER A 197 18.07 -6.17 9.13
C SER A 197 17.00 -7.24 9.44
N THR A 198 15.75 -6.83 9.65
CA THR A 198 14.68 -7.73 10.05
C THR A 198 14.00 -8.41 8.86
N GLY A 199 14.17 -7.87 7.63
CA GLY A 199 13.48 -8.31 6.43
C GLY A 199 12.02 -7.84 6.34
N LEU A 200 11.56 -7.04 7.31
CA LEU A 200 10.20 -6.50 7.34
C LEU A 200 10.06 -5.25 6.47
N ARG A 201 8.84 -5.02 5.97
CA ARG A 201 8.53 -3.80 5.25
C ARG A 201 8.35 -2.67 6.26
N VAL A 202 9.36 -1.81 6.34
CA VAL A 202 9.34 -0.59 7.15
C VAL A 202 8.85 0.57 6.30
N GLY A 203 7.76 1.21 6.73
CA GLY A 203 7.23 2.43 6.15
C GLY A 203 7.97 3.68 6.64
N ASN A 204 7.24 4.77 6.82
CA ASN A 204 7.82 6.03 7.27
C ASN A 204 8.44 5.88 8.68
N ILE A 205 9.68 6.34 8.80
CA ILE A 205 10.40 6.49 10.07
C ILE A 205 10.49 7.99 10.35
N VAL A 206 9.96 8.41 11.48
CA VAL A 206 9.95 9.81 11.92
C VAL A 206 10.63 9.86 13.27
N ALA A 207 11.64 10.73 13.42
CA ALA A 207 12.21 11.03 14.71
C ALA A 207 11.59 12.31 15.27
N ASP A 208 11.23 12.28 16.53
CA ASP A 208 11.01 13.46 17.37
C ASP A 208 12.17 13.58 18.38
N GLU A 209 12.12 14.57 19.26
CA GLU A 209 13.18 14.79 20.26
C GLU A 209 13.35 13.61 21.22
N THR A 210 12.29 12.83 21.44
CA THR A 210 12.14 11.84 22.51
C THR A 210 12.15 10.39 22.01
N ALA A 211 11.79 10.14 20.75
CA ALA A 211 11.60 8.82 20.20
C ALA A 211 11.78 8.79 18.68
N VAL A 212 12.08 7.60 18.16
CA VAL A 212 11.96 7.29 16.73
C VAL A 212 10.74 6.40 16.52
N ARG A 213 9.80 6.84 15.69
CA ARG A 213 8.57 6.12 15.36
C ARG A 213 8.66 5.53 13.97
N ALA A 214 8.37 4.24 13.82
CA ALA A 214 8.38 3.54 12.55
C ALA A 214 7.09 2.77 12.35
N LYS A 215 6.50 2.86 11.15
CA LYS A 215 5.41 1.96 10.75
C LYS A 215 5.99 0.67 10.19
N VAL A 216 5.61 -0.48 10.75
CA VAL A 216 6.08 -1.79 10.29
C VAL A 216 4.89 -2.63 9.85
N SER A 217 4.96 -3.19 8.64
CA SER A 217 4.02 -4.21 8.19
C SER A 217 4.56 -5.60 8.51
N ALA A 218 3.83 -6.36 9.32
CA ALA A 218 4.26 -7.65 9.84
C ALA A 218 3.07 -8.63 10.00
N THR A 219 3.32 -9.93 9.94
CA THR A 219 2.38 -10.93 10.51
C THR A 219 2.60 -11.02 12.04
N PRO A 220 1.72 -11.69 12.82
CA PRO A 220 1.96 -11.87 14.26
C PRO A 220 3.32 -12.52 14.56
N ARG A 221 3.71 -13.52 13.77
CA ARG A 221 4.98 -14.23 13.94
C ARG A 221 6.18 -13.33 13.65
N ASP A 222 6.05 -12.47 12.64
CA ASP A 222 7.08 -11.51 12.28
C ASP A 222 7.27 -10.43 13.34
N LEU A 223 6.16 -9.97 13.92
CA LEU A 223 6.19 -9.00 15.02
C LEU A 223 6.92 -9.57 16.25
N VAL A 224 6.61 -10.81 16.64
CA VAL A 224 7.32 -11.46 17.76
C VAL A 224 8.82 -11.61 17.48
N ARG A 225 9.20 -12.02 16.26
CA ARG A 225 10.61 -12.12 15.86
C ARG A 225 11.33 -10.77 15.87
N LEU A 226 10.63 -9.70 15.49
CA LEU A 226 11.15 -8.34 15.55
C LEU A 226 11.42 -7.94 17.00
N GLU A 227 10.45 -8.14 17.88
CA GLU A 227 10.54 -7.83 19.31
C GLU A 227 11.67 -8.62 20.00
N ASP A 228 11.84 -9.90 19.64
CA ASP A 228 12.97 -10.72 20.12
C ASP A 228 14.32 -10.18 19.67
N LYS A 229 14.44 -9.75 18.41
CA LYS A 229 15.67 -9.12 17.89
C LYS A 229 15.99 -7.81 18.60
N LEU A 230 14.99 -6.96 18.82
CA LEU A 230 15.17 -5.68 19.53
C LEU A 230 15.60 -5.93 20.97
N ARG A 231 14.97 -6.88 21.66
CA ARG A 231 15.33 -7.26 23.03
C ARG A 231 16.74 -7.86 23.12
N ALA A 232 17.09 -8.77 22.21
CA ALA A 232 18.43 -9.35 22.15
C ALA A 232 19.51 -8.30 21.88
N ALA A 233 19.18 -7.23 21.15
CA ALA A 233 20.05 -6.09 20.91
C ALA A 233 20.08 -5.08 22.07
N GLY A 234 19.30 -5.30 23.15
CA GLY A 234 19.19 -4.35 24.27
C GLY A 234 18.53 -3.02 23.88
N VAL A 235 17.78 -2.99 22.78
CA VAL A 235 17.10 -1.79 22.29
C VAL A 235 15.72 -1.72 22.95
N ALA A 236 15.46 -0.66 23.72
CA ALA A 236 14.14 -0.40 24.26
C ALA A 236 13.16 -0.05 23.12
N TYR A 237 11.95 -0.57 23.22
CA TYR A 237 10.89 -0.33 22.24
C TYR A 237 9.52 -0.29 22.90
N GLU A 238 8.56 0.38 22.28
CA GLU A 238 7.16 0.40 22.72
C GLU A 238 6.24 0.10 21.53
N VAL A 239 5.25 -0.76 21.75
CA VAL A 239 4.17 -1.06 20.79
C VAL A 239 2.84 -0.53 21.35
N PRO A 240 2.52 0.77 21.14
CA PRO A 240 1.48 1.50 21.89
C PRO A 240 0.02 1.11 21.59
N ALA A 241 -0.26 0.27 20.59
CA ALA A 241 -1.63 -0.12 20.25
C ALA A 241 -1.72 -1.54 19.68
N SER A 242 -2.92 -2.13 19.75
CA SER A 242 -3.24 -3.32 18.96
C SER A 242 -3.04 -3.00 17.48
N PRO A 243 -2.37 -3.87 16.72
CA PRO A 243 -2.06 -3.60 15.32
C PRO A 243 -3.32 -3.33 14.51
N VAL A 244 -3.23 -2.39 13.56
CA VAL A 244 -4.29 -2.17 12.58
C VAL A 244 -4.26 -3.34 11.61
N GLN A 245 -5.32 -4.15 11.62
CA GLN A 245 -5.45 -5.25 10.68
C GLN A 245 -5.80 -4.69 9.30
N THR A 246 -4.96 -5.01 8.32
CA THR A 246 -5.26 -4.80 6.90
C THR A 246 -5.60 -6.13 6.24
N ALA A 247 -6.04 -6.11 4.99
CA ALA A 247 -6.41 -7.32 4.24
C ALA A 247 -5.29 -8.37 4.14
N SER A 248 -4.02 -7.98 4.29
CA SER A 248 -2.86 -8.86 4.08
C SER A 248 -1.79 -8.82 5.18
N ALA A 249 -1.83 -7.87 6.13
CA ALA A 249 -0.85 -7.75 7.20
C ALA A 249 -1.37 -6.94 8.41
N TYR A 250 -0.65 -7.01 9.52
CA TYR A 250 -0.77 -6.04 10.60
C TYR A 250 0.15 -4.85 10.32
N VAL A 251 -0.38 -3.64 10.46
CA VAL A 251 0.42 -2.42 10.51
C VAL A 251 0.57 -2.03 11.97
N VAL A 252 1.82 -1.99 12.42
CA VAL A 252 2.21 -1.69 13.80
C VAL A 252 2.97 -0.37 13.82
N ASP A 253 2.59 0.53 14.72
CA ASP A 253 3.43 1.66 15.10
C ASP A 253 4.46 1.16 16.12
N LEU A 254 5.74 1.14 15.75
CA LEU A 254 6.86 0.82 16.63
C LEU A 254 7.51 2.12 17.10
N VAL A 255 7.68 2.27 18.41
CA VAL A 255 8.37 3.42 19.00
C VAL A 255 9.70 2.94 19.59
N LEU A 256 10.79 3.61 19.23
CA LEU A 256 12.13 3.40 19.76
C LEU A 256 12.49 4.61 20.64
N PRO A 257 12.16 4.58 21.94
CA PRO A 257 12.45 5.68 22.85
C PRO A 257 13.96 5.96 22.90
N GLN A 258 14.32 7.24 22.95
CA GLN A 258 15.71 7.72 22.99
C GLN A 258 16.15 8.13 24.40
N ARG A 259 15.28 7.95 25.40
CA ARG A 259 15.56 8.27 26.79
C ARG A 259 16.40 7.15 27.46
N PRO A 260 17.47 7.49 28.20
CA PRO A 260 18.20 6.51 29.00
C PRO A 260 17.27 5.83 30.00
N GLY A 261 17.34 4.50 30.12
CA GLY A 261 16.51 3.73 31.04
C GLY A 261 15.06 3.51 30.58
N ALA A 262 14.75 3.73 29.30
CA ALA A 262 13.47 3.31 28.74
C ALA A 262 13.28 1.78 28.90
N THR A 263 12.12 1.36 29.39
CA THR A 263 11.75 -0.05 29.48
C THR A 263 11.03 -0.49 28.22
N SER A 264 11.13 -1.77 27.88
CA SER A 264 10.43 -2.28 26.70
C SER A 264 8.94 -2.48 27.03
N GLN A 265 8.06 -2.04 26.13
CA GLN A 265 6.63 -2.33 26.17
C GLN A 265 6.29 -3.28 25.01
N PRO A 266 6.38 -4.60 25.25
CA PRO A 266 6.09 -5.62 24.25
C PRO A 266 4.62 -5.64 23.83
N SER A 267 4.39 -6.18 22.64
CA SER A 267 3.04 -6.42 22.15
C SER A 267 2.35 -7.53 22.92
N ARG A 268 1.01 -7.54 22.88
CA ARG A 268 0.19 -8.64 23.41
C ARG A 268 0.62 -9.98 22.82
N GLN A 269 0.86 -10.01 21.51
CA GLN A 269 1.24 -11.20 20.76
C GLN A 269 2.55 -11.79 21.27
N TRP A 270 3.51 -10.94 21.58
CA TRP A 270 4.77 -11.36 22.17
C TRP A 270 4.56 -11.96 23.56
N VAL A 271 3.80 -11.31 24.44
CA VAL A 271 3.53 -11.81 25.80
C VAL A 271 2.76 -13.14 25.76
N GLU A 272 1.77 -13.27 24.88
CA GLU A 272 1.04 -14.53 24.66
C GLU A 272 1.98 -15.64 24.20
N GLN A 273 2.86 -15.37 23.23
CA GLN A 273 3.82 -16.35 22.74
C GLN A 273 4.83 -16.75 23.83
N GLU A 274 5.35 -15.79 24.59
CA GLU A 274 6.27 -16.05 25.70
C GLU A 274 5.62 -16.98 26.72
N LEU A 275 4.42 -16.66 27.21
CA LEU A 275 3.71 -17.49 28.19
C LEU A 275 3.38 -18.88 27.63
N THR A 276 2.99 -18.95 26.35
CA THR A 276 2.67 -20.22 25.67
C THR A 276 3.90 -21.09 25.45
N SER A 277 5.08 -20.48 25.24
CA SER A 277 6.34 -21.20 24.97
C SER A 277 6.73 -22.13 26.12
N TRP A 278 6.30 -21.80 27.34
CA TRP A 278 6.59 -22.56 28.55
C TRP A 278 5.66 -23.74 28.80
N ARG A 279 4.59 -23.89 27.99
CA ARG A 279 3.53 -24.94 28.05
C ARG A 279 3.46 -25.66 29.40
N HIS A 280 2.81 -25.05 30.39
CA HIS A 280 2.55 -25.77 31.63
C HIS A 280 1.47 -26.84 31.36
N PRO A 281 1.69 -28.13 31.66
CA PRO A 281 0.70 -29.18 31.38
C PRO A 281 -0.66 -28.92 32.06
N SER A 282 -0.64 -28.13 33.14
CA SER A 282 -1.80 -27.80 33.96
C SER A 282 -2.15 -26.31 33.99
N ALA A 283 -1.55 -25.47 33.12
CA ALA A 283 -1.92 -24.06 33.00
C ALA A 283 -1.97 -23.60 31.54
N ASP A 284 -3.12 -23.07 31.12
CA ASP A 284 -3.39 -22.58 29.77
C ASP A 284 -3.54 -21.05 29.79
N VAL A 285 -3.02 -20.35 28.78
CA VAL A 285 -3.18 -18.88 28.65
C VAL A 285 -4.46 -18.62 27.86
N ASN A 286 -5.48 -18.08 28.54
CA ASN A 286 -6.78 -17.85 27.91
C ASN A 286 -6.85 -16.51 27.18
N LYS A 287 -6.24 -15.46 27.76
CA LYS A 287 -6.31 -14.09 27.25
C LYS A 287 -5.16 -13.27 27.82
N VAL A 288 -4.62 -12.34 27.03
CA VAL A 288 -3.72 -11.29 27.54
C VAL A 288 -4.29 -9.92 27.15
N ASP A 289 -4.22 -8.96 28.07
CA ASP A 289 -4.51 -7.54 27.80
C ASP A 289 -3.34 -6.71 28.32
N CYS A 290 -2.75 -5.88 27.47
CA CYS A 290 -1.59 -5.06 27.80
C CYS A 290 -1.97 -3.59 27.74
N ARG A 291 -1.78 -2.86 28.85
CA ARG A 291 -2.06 -1.42 28.98
C ARG A 291 -1.03 -0.78 29.90
N ASP A 292 -0.60 0.44 29.55
CA ASP A 292 0.23 1.29 30.40
C ASP A 292 1.49 0.61 30.96
N GLY A 293 2.18 -0.18 30.11
CA GLY A 293 3.42 -0.87 30.49
C GLY A 293 3.24 -2.10 31.41
N ALA A 294 2.00 -2.56 31.62
CA ALA A 294 1.71 -3.83 32.28
C ALA A 294 0.78 -4.68 31.43
N CYS A 295 0.90 -6.00 31.58
CA CYS A 295 0.00 -6.96 30.95
C CYS A 295 -0.74 -7.76 32.01
N ILE A 296 -2.02 -8.03 31.77
CA ILE A 296 -2.85 -8.91 32.58
C ILE A 296 -3.08 -10.16 31.73
N ALA A 297 -2.51 -11.28 32.17
CA ALA A 297 -2.70 -12.59 31.56
C ALA A 297 -3.70 -13.38 32.38
N GLN A 298 -4.76 -13.85 31.73
CA GLN A 298 -5.72 -14.76 32.33
C GLN A 298 -5.25 -16.20 32.14
N LEU A 299 -4.96 -16.88 33.24
CA LEU A 299 -4.48 -18.27 33.24
C LEU A 299 -5.60 -19.22 33.67
N GLY A 300 -5.85 -20.25 32.87
CA GLY A 300 -6.67 -21.40 33.24
C GLY A 300 -5.84 -22.46 33.95
N LEU A 301 -6.07 -22.68 35.24
CA LEU A 301 -5.36 -23.64 36.08
C LEU A 301 -6.18 -24.93 36.23
N ARG A 302 -5.56 -26.08 35.95
CA ARG A 302 -6.17 -27.40 36.17
C ARG A 302 -6.02 -27.84 37.63
N SER A 303 -6.84 -28.81 38.05
CA SER A 303 -6.89 -29.29 39.44
C SER A 303 -5.50 -29.61 40.02
N GLY A 304 -5.21 -29.08 41.20
CA GLY A 304 -3.97 -29.33 41.95
C GLY A 304 -2.86 -28.28 41.76
N LEU A 305 -2.96 -27.37 40.78
CA LEU A 305 -1.99 -26.29 40.61
C LEU A 305 -2.47 -25.00 41.28
N SER A 306 -1.68 -24.44 42.21
CA SER A 306 -1.98 -23.13 42.80
C SER A 306 -1.61 -21.99 41.84
N ALA A 307 -2.22 -20.81 42.03
CA ALA A 307 -1.89 -19.63 41.25
C ALA A 307 -0.44 -19.17 41.52
N GLU A 308 0.00 -19.35 42.77
CA GLU A 308 1.36 -19.06 43.24
C GLU A 308 2.39 -19.95 42.55
N ASP A 309 2.13 -21.25 42.39
CA ASP A 309 3.03 -22.17 41.68
C ASP A 309 3.16 -21.78 40.20
N ALA A 310 2.05 -21.42 39.57
CA ALA A 310 2.04 -20.95 38.19
C ALA A 310 2.89 -19.67 38.04
N VAL A 311 2.70 -18.69 38.92
CA VAL A 311 3.48 -17.44 38.94
C VAL A 311 4.97 -17.71 39.22
N GLN A 312 5.28 -18.57 40.18
CA GLN A 312 6.67 -18.88 40.55
C GLN A 312 7.41 -19.54 39.39
N ARG A 313 6.72 -20.37 38.61
CA ARG A 313 7.28 -20.96 37.40
C ARG A 313 7.50 -19.93 36.28
N VAL A 314 6.56 -19.00 36.06
CA VAL A 314 6.77 -17.91 35.10
C VAL A 314 8.00 -17.10 35.48
N ARG A 315 8.19 -16.79 36.76
CA ARG A 315 9.38 -16.08 37.28
C ARG A 315 10.68 -16.87 37.10
N SER A 316 10.65 -18.19 37.27
CA SER A 316 11.86 -19.01 37.15
C SER A 316 12.26 -19.31 35.71
N MET A 317 11.28 -19.35 34.79
CA MET A 317 11.50 -19.72 33.40
C MET A 317 11.70 -18.51 32.49
N SER A 318 10.97 -17.41 32.71
CA SER A 318 11.06 -16.22 31.87
C SER A 318 11.86 -15.12 32.55
N GLN A 319 12.93 -14.69 31.88
CA GLN A 319 13.69 -13.50 32.27
C GLN A 319 13.06 -12.20 31.74
N ALA A 320 12.00 -12.28 30.95
CA ALA A 320 11.43 -11.13 30.27
C ALA A 320 10.57 -10.25 31.17
N PHE A 321 10.19 -10.74 32.35
CA PHE A 321 9.35 -10.00 33.30
C PHE A 321 10.17 -9.56 34.52
N SER A 322 9.99 -8.29 34.92
CA SER A 322 10.56 -7.70 36.15
C SER A 322 9.70 -8.04 37.37
N ASP A 323 8.38 -8.07 37.19
CA ASP A 323 7.40 -8.41 38.23
C ASP A 323 6.30 -9.30 37.63
N VAL A 324 5.89 -10.30 38.40
CA VAL A 324 4.86 -11.28 38.03
C VAL A 324 4.08 -11.55 39.30
N ARG A 325 2.78 -11.24 39.35
CA ARG A 325 1.98 -11.43 40.57
C ARG A 325 0.53 -11.76 40.27
N VAL A 326 -0.07 -12.57 41.13
CA VAL A 326 -1.51 -12.85 41.10
C VAL A 326 -2.28 -11.60 41.48
N LEU A 327 -3.34 -11.27 40.74
CA LEU A 327 -4.25 -10.20 41.12
C LEU A 327 -5.24 -10.70 42.18
N PRO A 328 -5.30 -10.07 43.36
CA PRO A 328 -6.18 -10.51 44.45
C PRO A 328 -7.65 -10.53 44.01
N GLY A 329 -8.38 -11.57 44.43
CA GLY A 329 -9.83 -11.69 44.17
C GLY A 329 -10.23 -11.98 42.73
N THR A 330 -9.28 -12.32 41.86
CA THR A 330 -9.57 -12.66 40.45
C THR A 330 -9.77 -14.15 40.20
N GLU A 331 -9.44 -14.99 41.18
CA GLU A 331 -9.60 -16.44 41.09
C GLU A 331 -11.07 -16.84 41.05
N ARG A 332 -11.46 -17.54 39.99
CA ARG A 332 -12.83 -17.98 39.73
C ARG A 332 -12.83 -19.43 39.29
N ALA A 333 -13.64 -20.26 39.93
CA ALA A 333 -13.86 -21.64 39.48
C ALA A 333 -14.83 -21.64 38.29
N LEU A 334 -14.38 -22.16 37.14
CA LEU A 334 -15.24 -22.42 35.98
C LEU A 334 -15.83 -23.83 36.01
N SER A 335 -15.11 -24.78 36.62
CA SER A 335 -15.55 -26.16 36.85
C SER A 335 -14.77 -26.75 38.03
N PRO A 336 -15.14 -27.95 38.53
CA PRO A 336 -14.40 -28.61 39.61
C PRO A 336 -12.90 -28.83 39.30
N SER A 337 -12.54 -28.93 38.02
CA SER A 337 -11.18 -29.18 37.55
C SER A 337 -10.51 -27.99 36.87
N LEU A 338 -11.19 -26.83 36.75
CA LEU A 338 -10.67 -25.66 36.06
C LEU A 338 -10.98 -24.37 36.82
N ARG A 339 -9.92 -23.67 37.18
CA ARG A 339 -9.97 -22.34 37.78
C ARG A 339 -9.34 -21.35 36.84
N VAL A 340 -9.74 -20.09 36.92
CA VAL A 340 -9.18 -19.01 36.14
C VAL A 340 -8.70 -17.94 37.09
N VAL A 341 -7.49 -17.44 36.87
CA VAL A 341 -6.87 -16.39 37.68
C VAL A 341 -6.23 -15.35 36.77
N ASP A 342 -6.30 -14.09 37.15
CA ASP A 342 -5.63 -13.02 36.42
C ASP A 342 -4.26 -12.74 37.06
N VAL A 343 -3.21 -12.75 36.24
CA VAL A 343 -1.82 -12.52 36.64
C VAL A 343 -1.34 -11.24 35.98
N GLN A 344 -0.83 -10.32 36.80
CA GLN A 344 -0.16 -9.13 36.30
C GLN A 344 1.30 -9.44 35.98
N LEU A 345 1.74 -9.01 34.81
CA LEU A 345 3.06 -9.15 34.24
C LEU A 345 3.60 -7.75 33.95
N ARG A 346 4.79 -7.44 34.46
CA ARG A 346 5.55 -6.25 34.06
C ARG A 346 6.77 -6.68 33.26
N PRO A 347 6.82 -6.35 31.97
CA PRO A 347 8.02 -6.56 31.14
C PRO A 347 9.24 -5.82 31.70
N ARG A 348 10.44 -6.27 31.35
CA ARG A 348 11.71 -5.63 31.71
C ARG A 348 12.09 -4.45 30.81
#